data_AF-A0A246RK88-F1
#
_entry.id   AF-A0A246RK88-F1
#
_cell.length_a   1.000
_cell.length_b   1.000
_cell.length_c   1.000
_cell.angle_alpha   90.00
_cell.angle_beta   90.00
_cell.angle_gamma   90.00
#
_symmetry.space_group_name_H-M   'P 1'
#
loop_
_entity.id
_entity.type
_entity.pdbx_description
1 polymer ?
#
loop_
_entity_poly.entity_id
_entity_poly.type
_entity_poly.pdbx_seq_one_letter_code
_entity_poly.pdbx_strand_id
1 'polypeptide(L)'
;MAGKCVDVAGANPANGTAVQLYDCNGTTAQTWTVGNSDNSIRALGKCLDVTAASTANGAKIQLYDCNGTGAQKWTTAGGGALVNPASGKCLDVTDRSTANGARLQIWTCGGTTNQQWTLPGGGTPTPTLTATAPAGTNLDDPAKKDVAMQLVSAAENSSLDWRAQFSYIEDIGDGRGYTAGIIGFCSGTGDMLELVQAYTNTKPGNVLAGYLPALRAVNGTASHAGLDPNYPRDWRTAANDQVFRAAQESERDRVYFTPSVRDGKNDGVRALGQFAYYDAAVMHGYEGMRQIRSRALLRAKPPAQGGNERTWLNAFLDERVVEMRKEEAHSDTSRVDTAQRVFLDNGNFDLNTPLVFAVYGDQFRIG
;
A
#
# COMPACT_ATOMS: atom_id res chain seq x y z
N MET A 1 16.34 6.85 17.60
CA MET A 1 16.98 7.81 18.54
C MET A 1 16.28 9.15 18.43
N ALA A 2 15.77 9.73 19.51
CA ALA A 2 14.95 10.94 19.43
C ALA A 2 15.75 12.18 18.99
N GLY A 3 15.17 13.01 18.11
CA GLY A 3 15.74 14.31 17.71
C GLY A 3 16.92 14.27 16.73
N LYS A 4 17.30 13.08 16.23
CA LYS A 4 18.42 12.91 15.31
C LYS A 4 17.95 12.50 13.91
N CYS A 5 18.68 12.96 12.90
CA CYS A 5 18.39 12.75 11.49
C CYS A 5 19.56 12.03 10.80
N VAL A 6 19.25 11.26 9.76
CA VAL A 6 20.26 10.75 8.82
C VAL A 6 20.79 11.94 8.02
N ASP A 7 22.09 12.13 8.03
CA ASP A 7 22.75 13.35 7.56
C ASP A 7 23.90 13.01 6.61
N VAL A 8 23.99 13.75 5.50
CA VAL A 8 25.17 13.76 4.64
C VAL A 8 26.21 14.72 5.24
N ALA A 9 27.35 14.19 5.67
CA ALA A 9 28.35 14.97 6.40
C ALA A 9 28.79 16.23 5.63
N GLY A 10 28.60 17.40 6.26
CA GLY A 10 28.96 18.70 5.70
C GLY A 10 28.15 19.09 4.45
N ALA A 11 27.00 18.45 4.21
CA ALA A 11 26.22 18.58 2.97
C ALA A 11 27.05 18.32 1.69
N ASN A 12 28.13 17.56 1.81
CA ASN A 12 29.05 17.31 0.70
C ASN A 12 28.45 16.26 -0.25
N PRO A 13 28.16 16.60 -1.51
CA PRO A 13 27.60 15.64 -2.45
C PRO A 13 28.66 14.71 -3.04
N ALA A 14 29.94 14.77 -2.67
CA ALA A 14 30.97 13.91 -3.25
C ALA A 14 30.72 12.42 -2.96
N ASN A 15 31.08 11.55 -3.90
CA ASN A 15 31.07 10.10 -3.69
C ASN A 15 31.99 9.72 -2.52
N GLY A 16 31.52 8.79 -1.69
CA GLY A 16 32.24 8.38 -0.49
C GLY A 16 32.00 9.30 0.72
N THR A 17 31.19 10.35 0.59
CA THR A 17 30.84 11.20 1.73
C THR A 17 30.14 10.36 2.79
N ALA A 18 30.58 10.59 4.03
CA ALA A 18 30.04 9.94 5.20
C ALA A 18 28.55 10.22 5.39
N VAL A 19 27.72 9.18 5.47
CA VAL A 19 26.35 9.28 6.03
C VAL A 19 26.37 9.02 7.53
N GLN A 20 25.92 10.00 8.30
CA GLN A 20 26.08 10.05 9.74
C GLN A 20 24.76 10.35 10.45
N LEU A 21 24.78 10.27 11.78
CA LEU A 21 23.75 10.79 12.64
C LEU A 21 24.09 12.24 13.02
N TYR A 22 23.13 13.14 12.89
CA TYR A 22 23.30 14.54 13.30
C TYR A 22 21.98 15.08 13.88
N ASP A 23 22.05 16.18 14.63
CA ASP A 23 20.86 16.93 15.05
C ASP A 23 20.04 17.34 13.82
N CYS A 24 18.72 17.16 13.90
CA CYS A 24 17.84 17.59 12.83
C CYS A 24 17.93 19.11 12.67
N ASN A 25 18.37 19.58 11.50
CA ASN A 25 18.68 20.98 11.22
C ASN A 25 17.95 21.52 9.96
N GLY A 26 17.15 20.69 9.29
CA GLY A 26 16.30 21.09 8.16
C GLY A 26 17.06 21.42 6.86
N THR A 27 18.38 21.18 6.82
CA THR A 27 19.17 21.39 5.61
C THR A 27 18.95 20.27 4.59
N THR A 28 19.34 20.52 3.34
CA THR A 28 19.27 19.52 2.26
C THR A 28 20.13 18.27 2.52
N ALA A 29 21.09 18.34 3.44
CA ALA A 29 21.87 17.19 3.90
C ALA A 29 21.02 16.12 4.61
N GLN A 30 19.82 16.49 5.07
CA GLN A 30 18.90 15.63 5.82
C GLN A 30 17.58 15.39 5.08
N THR A 31 17.45 15.95 3.87
CA THR A 31 16.29 15.74 3.01
C THR A 31 16.52 14.51 2.15
N TRP A 32 15.94 13.40 2.57
CA TRP A 32 15.99 12.14 1.84
C TRP A 32 14.69 11.89 1.07
N THR A 33 14.78 11.17 -0.04
CA THR A 33 13.63 10.66 -0.80
C THR A 33 13.72 9.14 -0.92
N VAL A 34 12.55 8.49 -0.95
CA VAL A 34 12.44 7.03 -1.12
C VAL A 34 11.99 6.76 -2.55
N GLY A 35 12.84 6.09 -3.33
CA GLY A 35 12.58 5.70 -4.71
C GLY A 35 11.70 4.45 -4.76
N ASN A 36 10.40 4.64 -4.95
CA ASN A 36 9.42 3.55 -4.90
C ASN A 36 9.52 2.53 -6.05
N SER A 37 10.12 2.90 -7.19
CA SER A 37 10.25 2.02 -8.36
C SER A 37 11.59 1.27 -8.43
N ASP A 38 12.62 1.74 -7.70
CA ASP A 38 13.96 1.15 -7.74
C ASP A 38 14.52 0.81 -6.36
N ASN A 39 13.73 0.94 -5.29
CA ASN A 39 14.10 0.67 -3.91
C ASN A 39 15.35 1.41 -3.43
N SER A 40 15.66 2.58 -4.01
CA SER A 40 16.77 3.43 -3.55
C SER A 40 16.32 4.45 -2.50
N ILE A 41 17.24 4.87 -1.63
CA ILE A 41 17.04 6.02 -0.74
C ILE A 41 18.04 7.08 -1.17
N ARG A 42 17.59 8.32 -1.40
CA ARG A 42 18.39 9.34 -2.08
C ARG A 42 18.45 10.66 -1.33
N ALA A 43 19.61 11.31 -1.36
CA ALA A 43 19.81 12.70 -0.92
C ALA A 43 20.84 13.38 -1.82
N LEU A 44 20.70 14.69 -2.02
CA LEU A 44 21.60 15.48 -2.87
C LEU A 44 21.83 14.89 -4.27
N GLY A 45 20.80 14.23 -4.83
CA GLY A 45 20.86 13.58 -6.15
C GLY A 45 21.62 12.25 -6.20
N LYS A 46 22.03 11.71 -5.05
CA LYS A 46 22.82 10.48 -4.92
C LYS A 46 22.15 9.46 -3.99
N CYS A 47 22.66 8.24 -3.98
CA CYS A 47 22.07 7.09 -3.29
C CYS A 47 22.75 6.79 -1.95
N LEU A 48 21.94 6.31 -0.99
CA LEU A 48 22.38 5.68 0.25
C LEU A 48 23.03 4.33 -0.07
N ASP A 49 24.33 4.22 0.13
CA ASP A 49 25.16 3.15 -0.42
C ASP A 49 25.96 2.43 0.66
N VAL A 50 25.98 1.10 0.62
CA VAL A 50 26.88 0.28 1.43
C VAL A 50 28.26 0.26 0.79
N THR A 51 29.26 0.80 1.49
CA THR A 51 30.63 0.93 0.96
C THR A 51 31.16 -0.41 0.43
N ALA A 52 31.62 -0.39 -0.83
CA ALA A 52 32.17 -1.52 -1.56
C ALA A 52 31.22 -2.74 -1.67
N ALA A 53 29.91 -2.53 -1.56
CA ALA A 53 28.89 -3.58 -1.56
C ALA A 53 29.15 -4.69 -0.51
N SER A 54 29.87 -4.35 0.57
CA SER A 54 30.22 -5.31 1.60
C SER A 54 28.97 -5.85 2.30
N THR A 55 28.97 -7.15 2.60
CA THR A 55 27.90 -7.80 3.37
C THR A 55 28.28 -8.04 4.83
N ALA A 56 29.46 -7.57 5.26
CA ALA A 56 29.95 -7.75 6.62
C ALA A 56 29.30 -6.77 7.62
N ASN A 57 29.12 -7.22 8.86
CA ASN A 57 28.76 -6.31 9.96
C ASN A 57 29.82 -5.20 10.09
N GLY A 58 29.35 -3.98 10.28
CA GLY A 58 30.22 -2.82 10.45
C GLY A 58 30.63 -2.13 9.14
N ALA A 59 30.25 -2.67 7.98
CA ALA A 59 30.43 -1.98 6.71
C ALA A 59 29.71 -0.63 6.73
N LYS A 60 30.44 0.44 6.40
CA LYS A 60 29.95 1.82 6.54
C LYS A 60 29.02 2.21 5.41
N ILE A 61 28.18 3.20 5.71
CA ILE A 61 27.29 3.82 4.74
C ILE A 61 27.92 5.10 4.21
N GLN A 62 27.79 5.28 2.90
CA GLN A 62 28.27 6.45 2.17
C GLN A 62 27.18 7.00 1.25
N LEU A 63 27.38 8.24 0.83
CA LEU A 63 26.68 8.81 -0.31
C LEU A 63 27.46 8.45 -1.57
N TYR A 64 26.77 7.91 -2.58
CA TYR A 64 27.42 7.50 -3.82
C TYR A 64 26.49 7.68 -5.03
N ASP A 65 27.08 7.87 -6.21
CA ASP A 65 26.33 7.88 -7.47
C ASP A 65 25.41 6.68 -7.58
N CYS A 66 24.16 6.93 -7.96
CA CYS A 66 23.19 5.87 -8.15
C CYS A 66 23.62 4.99 -9.33
N ASN A 67 23.99 3.75 -9.05
CA ASN A 67 24.55 2.78 -9.99
C ASN A 67 23.69 1.51 -10.13
N GLY A 68 22.55 1.46 -9.43
CA GLY A 68 21.56 0.38 -9.56
C GLY A 68 21.94 -0.94 -8.87
N THR A 69 23.11 -1.02 -8.24
CA THR A 69 23.58 -2.25 -7.58
C THR A 69 22.81 -2.55 -6.29
N GLY A 70 22.93 -3.79 -5.80
CA GLY A 70 22.33 -4.23 -4.53
C GLY A 70 22.80 -3.43 -3.31
N ALA A 71 23.97 -2.78 -3.36
CA ALA A 71 24.49 -1.93 -2.30
C ALA A 71 23.63 -0.68 -2.04
N GLN A 72 22.76 -0.32 -3.00
CA GLN A 72 21.93 0.89 -2.96
C GLN A 72 20.44 0.59 -2.82
N LYS A 73 20.09 -0.68 -2.59
CA LYS A 73 18.71 -1.13 -2.43
C LYS A 73 18.38 -1.24 -0.95
N TRP A 74 17.23 -0.70 -0.58
CA TRP A 74 16.74 -0.68 0.79
C TRP A 74 15.25 -1.03 0.81
N THR A 75 14.88 -1.95 1.68
CA THR A 75 13.49 -2.33 1.92
C THR A 75 13.13 -2.02 3.35
N THR A 76 11.91 -1.54 3.57
CA THR A 76 11.37 -1.38 4.91
C THR A 76 11.01 -2.75 5.48
N ALA A 77 11.36 -2.96 6.73
CA ALA A 77 10.89 -4.07 7.54
C ALA A 77 10.16 -3.54 8.77
N GLY A 78 9.42 -4.42 9.45
CA GLY A 78 8.64 -4.06 10.64
C GLY A 78 9.48 -3.35 11.71
N GLY A 79 8.85 -2.44 12.47
CA GLY A 79 9.53 -1.69 13.53
C GLY A 79 10.42 -0.53 13.06
N GLY A 80 10.30 -0.10 11.80
CA GLY A 80 11.10 1.01 11.25
C GLY A 80 12.50 0.59 10.79
N ALA A 81 12.76 -0.71 10.67
CA ALA A 81 14.02 -1.20 10.16
C ALA A 81 14.17 -0.93 8.66
N LEU A 82 15.38 -0.54 8.24
CA LEU A 82 15.77 -0.44 6.84
C LEU A 82 16.76 -1.54 6.53
N VAL A 83 16.34 -2.50 5.72
CA VAL A 83 17.13 -3.69 5.37
C VAL A 83 17.75 -3.49 4.00
N ASN A 84 19.04 -3.78 3.87
CA ASN A 84 19.68 -3.93 2.58
C ASN A 84 19.52 -5.39 2.10
N PRO A 85 18.72 -5.67 1.05
CA PRO A 85 18.42 -7.05 0.66
C PRO A 85 19.66 -7.85 0.22
N ALA A 86 20.69 -7.18 -0.31
CA ALA A 86 21.91 -7.84 -0.78
C ALA A 86 22.75 -8.43 0.37
N SER A 87 22.69 -7.82 1.55
CA SER A 87 23.40 -8.27 2.76
C SER A 87 22.50 -8.92 3.80
N GLY A 88 21.17 -8.71 3.74
CA GLY A 88 20.21 -9.11 4.76
C GLY A 88 20.37 -8.35 6.09
N LYS A 89 21.06 -7.20 6.08
CA LYS A 89 21.42 -6.44 7.28
C LYS A 89 20.70 -5.10 7.34
N CYS A 90 20.56 -4.58 8.56
CA CYS A 90 19.84 -3.36 8.83
C CYS A 90 20.77 -2.14 8.85
N LEU A 91 20.28 -0.99 8.39
CA LEU A 91 20.90 0.30 8.62
C LEU A 91 20.98 0.56 10.13
N ASP A 92 22.17 0.90 10.61
CA ASP A 92 22.54 0.86 12.02
C ASP A 92 23.43 2.07 12.38
N VAL A 93 23.18 2.67 13.55
CA VAL A 93 24.12 3.64 14.14
C VAL A 93 25.21 2.89 14.90
N THR A 94 26.46 3.12 14.49
CA THR A 94 27.66 2.50 15.09
C THR A 94 27.67 2.68 16.61
N ASP A 95 27.88 1.59 17.33
CA ASP A 95 27.98 1.53 18.80
C ASP A 95 26.78 2.13 19.55
N ARG A 96 25.63 2.28 18.88
CA ARG A 96 24.43 2.97 19.40
C ARG A 96 24.72 4.41 19.86
N SER A 97 25.75 5.04 19.31
CA SER A 97 26.15 6.39 19.69
C SER A 97 25.05 7.41 19.37
N THR A 98 24.81 8.33 20.29
CA THR A 98 23.88 9.46 20.10
C THR A 98 24.60 10.76 19.76
N ALA A 99 25.94 10.72 19.60
CA ALA A 99 26.73 11.90 19.27
C ALA A 99 26.52 12.33 17.81
N ASN A 100 26.59 13.65 17.57
CA ASN A 100 26.68 14.18 16.20
C ASN A 100 27.95 13.66 15.53
N GLY A 101 27.83 13.25 14.28
CA GLY A 101 28.92 12.64 13.53
C GLY A 101 29.06 11.13 13.72
N ALA A 102 28.20 10.48 14.53
CA ALA A 102 28.20 9.03 14.63
C ALA A 102 27.95 8.40 13.24
N ARG A 103 28.85 7.52 12.80
CA ARG A 103 28.77 6.92 11.45
C ARG A 103 27.65 5.90 11.38
N LEU A 104 26.94 5.86 10.25
CA LEU A 104 26.03 4.75 9.94
C LEU A 104 26.80 3.57 9.34
N GLN A 105 26.29 2.37 9.60
CA GLN A 105 26.79 1.11 9.10
C GLN A 105 25.64 0.15 8.77
N ILE A 106 25.93 -1.01 8.19
CA ILE A 106 25.03 -2.16 8.25
C ILE A 106 25.42 -3.09 9.40
N TRP A 107 24.42 -3.66 10.06
CA TRP A 107 24.60 -4.65 11.10
C TRP A 107 23.48 -5.69 11.08
N THR A 108 23.71 -6.86 11.69
CA THR A 108 22.66 -7.85 11.91
C THR A 108 21.44 -7.17 12.53
N CYS A 109 20.27 -7.40 11.93
CA CYS A 109 19.02 -6.84 12.40
C CYS A 109 18.69 -7.37 13.81
N GLY A 110 18.67 -6.48 14.80
CA GLY A 110 18.41 -6.81 16.20
C GLY A 110 17.16 -6.14 16.76
N GLY A 111 16.43 -5.36 15.95
CA GLY A 111 15.23 -4.62 16.37
C GLY A 111 15.50 -3.51 17.40
N THR A 112 16.77 -3.11 17.57
CA THR A 112 17.20 -2.12 18.55
C THR A 112 16.97 -0.69 18.05
N THR A 113 16.81 0.28 18.95
CA THR A 113 16.45 1.68 18.63
C THR A 113 17.46 2.43 17.75
N ASN A 114 18.68 1.91 17.62
CA ASN A 114 19.74 2.41 16.73
C ASN A 114 19.61 1.88 15.29
N GLN A 115 18.64 1.01 15.02
CA GLN A 115 18.30 0.45 13.70
C GLN A 115 16.87 0.82 13.26
N GLN A 116 16.21 1.69 14.02
CA GLN A 116 14.84 2.11 13.77
C GLN A 116 14.85 3.52 13.19
N TRP A 117 14.28 3.66 12.00
CA TRP A 117 14.30 4.86 11.19
C TRP A 117 12.88 5.28 10.86
N THR A 118 12.67 6.59 10.79
CA THR A 118 11.46 7.17 10.22
C THR A 118 11.79 7.70 8.84
N LEU A 119 11.09 7.18 7.84
CA LEU A 119 11.30 7.61 6.46
C LEU A 119 10.58 8.95 6.19
N PRO A 120 11.15 9.85 5.38
CA PRO A 120 10.47 11.05 4.90
C PRO A 120 9.15 10.68 4.22
N GLY A 121 8.04 11.30 4.63
CA GLY A 121 6.69 10.95 4.17
C GLY A 121 6.00 9.84 4.97
N GLY A 122 6.71 9.17 5.88
CA GLY A 122 6.14 8.34 6.94
C GLY A 122 6.12 9.14 8.25
N GLY A 123 4.94 9.43 8.79
CA GLY A 123 4.82 10.06 10.11
C GLY A 123 5.49 9.21 11.21
N THR A 124 6.25 9.87 12.08
CA THR A 124 7.02 9.27 13.18
C THR A 124 6.10 8.62 14.22
N PRO A 125 6.42 7.41 14.75
CA PRO A 125 5.89 6.92 16.01
C PRO A 125 6.70 7.47 17.19
N THR A 126 6.03 8.01 18.22
CA THR A 126 6.65 8.40 19.49
C THR A 126 6.61 7.21 20.47
N PRO A 127 7.69 6.89 21.20
CA PRO A 127 7.66 5.86 22.23
C PRO A 127 7.37 6.47 23.61
N THR A 128 6.42 5.87 24.35
CA THR A 128 6.47 5.87 25.82
C THR A 128 6.05 4.50 26.32
N LEU A 129 6.93 3.88 27.12
CA LEU A 129 6.64 2.66 27.85
C LEU A 129 5.75 3.00 29.04
N THR A 130 4.50 2.52 29.02
CA THR A 130 3.78 1.99 30.19
C THR A 130 2.71 1.04 29.69
N ALA A 131 2.65 -0.15 30.29
CA ALA A 131 1.81 -1.25 29.88
C ALA A 131 0.32 -0.96 30.03
N THR A 132 -0.42 -1.01 28.92
CA THR A 132 -1.80 -1.51 28.77
C THR A 132 -2.16 -1.54 27.27
N ALA A 133 -2.35 -2.74 26.69
CA ALA A 133 -3.05 -3.14 25.44
C ALA A 133 -3.06 -2.22 24.17
N PRO A 134 -3.04 -2.78 22.93
CA PRO A 134 -2.48 -2.12 21.74
C PRO A 134 -3.34 -0.99 21.18
N ALA A 135 -2.71 0.13 20.82
CA ALA A 135 -3.24 1.06 19.83
C ALA A 135 -3.17 0.38 18.45
N GLY A 136 -4.31 0.22 17.78
CA GLY A 136 -4.39 -0.59 16.56
C GLY A 136 -3.53 -0.06 15.44
N THR A 137 -2.84 -0.99 14.79
CA THR A 137 -2.13 -0.76 13.54
C THR A 137 -3.11 -0.28 12.47
N ASN A 138 -2.72 0.77 11.73
CA ASN A 138 -3.44 1.26 10.56
C ASN A 138 -3.58 0.17 9.49
N LEU A 139 -4.46 0.38 8.51
CA LEU A 139 -4.73 -0.61 7.48
C LEU A 139 -3.51 -0.93 6.61
N ASP A 140 -2.54 -0.02 6.51
CA ASP A 140 -1.27 -0.24 5.79
C ASP A 140 -0.26 -1.12 6.53
N ASP A 141 -0.57 -1.58 7.74
CA ASP A 141 0.13 -2.72 8.33
C ASP A 141 -0.07 -3.97 7.46
N PRO A 142 0.98 -4.76 7.17
CA PRO A 142 0.87 -5.90 6.27
C PRO A 142 -0.20 -6.93 6.67
N ALA A 143 -0.40 -7.19 7.97
CA ALA A 143 -1.41 -8.13 8.43
C ALA A 143 -2.82 -7.55 8.25
N LYS A 144 -3.00 -6.26 8.57
CA LYS A 144 -4.29 -5.56 8.35
C LYS A 144 -4.63 -5.42 6.88
N LYS A 145 -3.62 -5.20 6.03
CA LYS A 145 -3.78 -5.16 4.58
C LYS A 145 -4.23 -6.50 4.04
N ASP A 146 -3.63 -7.61 4.48
CA ASP A 146 -4.07 -8.95 4.09
C ASP A 146 -5.51 -9.23 4.56
N VAL A 147 -5.87 -8.85 5.79
CA VAL A 147 -7.27 -8.90 6.27
C VAL A 147 -8.21 -8.08 5.37
N ALA A 148 -7.84 -6.86 4.99
CA ALA A 148 -8.64 -6.05 4.07
C ALA A 148 -8.83 -6.72 2.71
N MET A 149 -7.81 -7.38 2.17
CA MET A 149 -7.93 -8.11 0.89
C MET A 149 -8.89 -9.30 1.02
N GLN A 150 -8.82 -10.04 2.12
CA GLN A 150 -9.76 -11.14 2.39
C GLN A 150 -11.21 -10.64 2.54
N LEU A 151 -11.43 -9.51 3.22
CA LEU A 151 -12.75 -8.91 3.37
C LEU A 151 -13.34 -8.45 2.03
N VAL A 152 -12.53 -7.80 1.17
CA VAL A 152 -12.96 -7.43 -0.19
C VAL A 152 -13.26 -8.69 -1.00
N SER A 153 -12.37 -9.70 -1.00
CA SER A 153 -12.60 -10.92 -1.79
C SER A 153 -13.81 -11.72 -1.32
N ALA A 154 -14.18 -11.67 -0.04
CA ALA A 154 -15.42 -12.27 0.43
C ALA A 154 -16.65 -11.61 -0.22
N ALA A 155 -16.60 -10.29 -0.46
CA ALA A 155 -17.68 -9.56 -1.12
C ALA A 155 -17.62 -9.63 -2.65
N GLU A 156 -16.44 -9.71 -3.26
CA GLU A 156 -16.33 -9.76 -4.73
C GLU A 156 -16.41 -11.20 -5.27
N ASN A 157 -16.07 -12.20 -4.46
CA ASN A 157 -15.83 -13.57 -4.93
C ASN A 157 -16.33 -14.67 -3.98
N SER A 158 -17.09 -14.34 -2.92
CA SER A 158 -17.53 -15.28 -1.88
C SER A 158 -16.40 -16.20 -1.35
N SER A 159 -15.17 -15.67 -1.27
CA SER A 159 -13.98 -16.41 -0.86
C SER A 159 -13.01 -15.53 -0.07
N LEU A 160 -12.30 -16.11 0.89
CA LEU A 160 -11.19 -15.43 1.58
C LEU A 160 -9.86 -15.58 0.82
N ASP A 161 -9.77 -16.52 -0.12
CA ASP A 161 -8.56 -16.69 -0.93
C ASP A 161 -8.51 -15.66 -2.07
N TRP A 162 -8.18 -14.42 -1.70
CA TRP A 162 -8.04 -13.32 -2.64
C TRP A 162 -6.90 -13.56 -3.65
N ARG A 163 -5.93 -14.41 -3.32
CA ARG A 163 -4.81 -14.75 -4.22
C ARG A 163 -5.25 -15.69 -5.34
N ALA A 164 -6.34 -16.43 -5.19
CA ALA A 164 -6.92 -17.18 -6.31
C ALA A 164 -7.45 -16.26 -7.44
N GLN A 165 -7.69 -14.98 -7.14
CA GLN A 165 -8.33 -14.04 -8.07
C GLN A 165 -7.38 -13.41 -9.08
N PHE A 166 -6.05 -13.58 -8.94
CA PHE A 166 -5.09 -13.07 -9.94
C PHE A 166 -5.41 -13.55 -11.36
N SER A 167 -5.93 -14.77 -11.50
CA SER A 167 -6.30 -15.38 -12.79
C SER A 167 -7.73 -15.15 -13.23
N TYR A 168 -8.58 -14.54 -12.39
CA TYR A 168 -9.97 -14.25 -12.75
C TYR A 168 -10.00 -13.34 -13.98
N ILE A 169 -10.86 -13.66 -14.94
CA ILE A 169 -11.17 -12.85 -16.12
C ILE A 169 -12.47 -13.35 -16.75
N GLU A 170 -13.44 -12.46 -16.88
CA GLU A 170 -14.76 -12.73 -17.46
C GLU A 170 -15.39 -11.42 -17.94
N ASP A 171 -16.18 -11.45 -19.01
CA ASP A 171 -17.12 -10.36 -19.30
C ASP A 171 -18.47 -10.73 -18.67
N ILE A 172 -18.84 -9.97 -17.64
CA ILE A 172 -20.04 -10.22 -16.85
C ILE A 172 -21.30 -9.55 -17.43
N GLY A 173 -21.18 -8.92 -18.61
CA GLY A 173 -22.32 -8.35 -19.34
C GLY A 173 -22.82 -7.01 -18.79
N ASP A 174 -21.99 -6.30 -18.01
CA ASP A 174 -22.34 -5.01 -17.39
C ASP A 174 -21.90 -3.78 -18.22
N GLY A 175 -21.37 -4.02 -19.42
CA GLY A 175 -20.93 -2.98 -20.33
C GLY A 175 -19.48 -2.48 -20.11
N ARG A 176 -18.72 -3.08 -19.20
CA ARG A 176 -17.29 -2.76 -18.98
C ARG A 176 -16.32 -3.62 -19.80
N GLY A 177 -16.85 -4.59 -20.56
CA GLY A 177 -16.06 -5.60 -21.27
C GLY A 177 -15.48 -6.62 -20.29
N TYR A 178 -14.26 -7.11 -20.54
CA TYR A 178 -13.60 -8.01 -19.60
C TYR A 178 -13.35 -7.32 -18.27
N THR A 179 -13.74 -7.97 -17.17
CA THR A 179 -13.38 -7.69 -15.77
C THR A 179 -12.43 -8.78 -15.27
N ALA A 180 -11.29 -8.41 -14.68
CA ALA A 180 -10.24 -9.37 -14.37
C ALA A 180 -9.39 -9.03 -13.13
N GLY A 181 -8.73 -10.03 -12.56
CA GLY A 181 -7.75 -9.86 -11.49
C GLY A 181 -8.33 -9.55 -10.10
N ILE A 182 -7.44 -9.23 -9.16
CA ILE A 182 -7.72 -9.16 -7.71
C ILE A 182 -8.70 -8.05 -7.27
N ILE A 183 -9.02 -7.10 -8.15
CA ILE A 183 -9.97 -6.00 -7.89
C ILE A 183 -10.88 -5.70 -9.08
N GLY A 184 -10.95 -6.59 -10.07
CA GLY A 184 -11.83 -6.41 -11.23
C GLY A 184 -11.41 -5.28 -12.18
N PHE A 185 -10.15 -5.26 -12.61
CA PHE A 185 -9.67 -4.37 -13.67
C PHE A 185 -10.50 -4.57 -14.93
N CYS A 186 -10.99 -3.50 -15.58
CA CYS A 186 -11.84 -3.65 -16.76
C CYS A 186 -11.22 -3.11 -18.06
N SER A 187 -11.46 -3.79 -19.18
CA SER A 187 -10.96 -3.35 -20.50
C SER A 187 -11.60 -2.03 -20.94
N GLY A 188 -12.85 -1.79 -20.55
CA GLY A 188 -13.61 -0.60 -20.91
C GLY A 188 -13.36 0.63 -20.02
N THR A 189 -12.70 0.48 -18.87
CA THR A 189 -12.48 1.59 -17.90
C THR A 189 -11.05 2.11 -17.87
N GLY A 190 -10.14 1.48 -18.62
CA GLY A 190 -8.76 1.94 -18.82
C GLY A 190 -7.75 1.42 -17.80
N ASP A 191 -8.19 1.01 -16.61
CA ASP A 191 -7.35 0.44 -15.57
C ASP A 191 -6.73 -0.93 -15.97
N MET A 192 -7.43 -1.76 -16.75
CA MET A 192 -6.81 -2.96 -17.32
C MET A 192 -5.69 -2.63 -18.31
N LEU A 193 -5.87 -1.58 -19.13
CA LEU A 193 -4.84 -1.11 -20.05
C LEU A 193 -3.61 -0.59 -19.28
N GLU A 194 -3.83 0.21 -18.23
CA GLU A 194 -2.76 0.73 -17.37
C GLU A 194 -1.98 -0.42 -16.71
N LEU A 195 -2.67 -1.43 -16.18
CA LEU A 195 -2.06 -2.62 -15.61
C LEU A 195 -1.18 -3.38 -16.61
N VAL A 196 -1.70 -3.67 -17.81
CA VAL A 196 -0.92 -4.41 -18.82
C VAL A 196 0.26 -3.57 -19.31
N GLN A 197 0.12 -2.23 -19.36
CA GLN A 197 1.23 -1.33 -19.68
C GLN A 197 2.30 -1.36 -18.59
N ALA A 198 1.93 -1.31 -17.31
CA ALA A 198 2.85 -1.40 -16.18
C ALA A 198 3.58 -2.75 -16.14
N TYR A 199 2.86 -3.84 -16.36
CA TYR A 199 3.44 -5.18 -16.49
C TYR A 199 4.44 -5.25 -17.65
N THR A 200 4.09 -4.66 -18.80
CA THR A 200 4.97 -4.63 -19.98
C THR A 200 6.20 -3.76 -19.81
N ASN A 201 6.10 -2.66 -19.06
CA ASN A 201 7.25 -1.82 -18.73
C ASN A 201 8.23 -2.57 -17.82
N THR A 202 7.73 -3.39 -16.91
CA THR A 202 8.56 -4.17 -15.96
C THR A 202 9.13 -5.44 -16.60
N LYS A 203 8.33 -6.12 -17.44
CA LYS A 203 8.72 -7.32 -18.18
C LYS A 203 8.35 -7.16 -19.66
N PRO A 204 9.22 -6.53 -20.47
CA PRO A 204 9.01 -6.43 -21.90
C PRO A 204 8.86 -7.80 -22.56
N GLY A 205 7.96 -7.92 -23.53
CA GLY A 205 7.72 -9.18 -24.24
C GLY A 205 6.95 -10.25 -23.45
N ASN A 206 6.31 -9.89 -22.34
CA ASN A 206 5.37 -10.79 -21.66
C ASN A 206 4.18 -11.16 -22.56
N VAL A 207 3.45 -12.21 -22.18
CA VAL A 207 2.34 -12.78 -22.97
C VAL A 207 1.19 -11.79 -23.23
N LEU A 208 1.02 -10.75 -22.40
CA LEU A 208 -0.03 -9.74 -22.56
C LEU A 208 0.40 -8.53 -23.39
N ALA A 209 1.71 -8.34 -23.62
CA ALA A 209 2.23 -7.15 -24.28
C ALA A 209 1.67 -6.95 -25.71
N GLY A 210 1.40 -8.05 -26.42
CA GLY A 210 0.82 -8.03 -27.78
C GLY A 210 -0.60 -7.46 -27.84
N TYR A 211 -1.33 -7.44 -26.72
CA TYR A 211 -2.72 -6.96 -26.66
C TYR A 211 -2.82 -5.46 -26.39
N LEU A 212 -1.72 -4.76 -26.07
CA LEU A 212 -1.75 -3.32 -25.79
C LEU A 212 -2.42 -2.46 -26.88
N PRO A 213 -2.21 -2.70 -28.20
CA PRO A 213 -2.94 -1.97 -29.24
C PRO A 213 -4.45 -2.21 -29.19
N ALA A 214 -4.89 -3.45 -28.96
CA ALA A 214 -6.31 -3.80 -28.85
C ALA A 214 -6.93 -3.18 -27.59
N LEU A 215 -6.27 -3.30 -26.43
CA LEU A 215 -6.71 -2.67 -25.18
C LEU A 215 -6.87 -1.15 -25.32
N ARG A 216 -5.98 -0.46 -26.04
CA ARG A 216 -6.15 0.98 -26.34
C ARG A 216 -7.35 1.27 -27.23
N ALA A 217 -7.63 0.40 -28.20
CA ALA A 217 -8.73 0.59 -29.13
C ALA A 217 -10.10 0.33 -28.51
N VAL A 218 -10.20 -0.61 -27.56
CA VAL A 218 -11.47 -0.95 -26.90
C VAL A 218 -11.75 -0.14 -25.65
N ASN A 219 -10.76 0.57 -25.11
CA ASN A 219 -10.93 1.42 -23.92
C ASN A 219 -12.09 2.42 -24.09
N GLY A 220 -12.95 2.52 -23.08
CA GLY A 220 -14.21 3.28 -23.14
C GLY A 220 -15.39 2.51 -23.72
N THR A 221 -15.24 1.22 -24.06
CA THR A 221 -16.30 0.37 -24.63
C THR A 221 -16.29 -1.04 -24.02
N ALA A 222 -17.37 -1.79 -24.24
CA ALA A 222 -17.45 -3.22 -23.91
C ALA A 222 -16.86 -4.15 -24.99
N SER A 223 -16.16 -3.62 -26.00
CA SER A 223 -15.72 -4.41 -27.16
C SER A 223 -14.59 -5.38 -26.82
N HIS A 224 -14.61 -6.58 -27.41
CA HIS A 224 -13.54 -7.58 -27.34
C HIS A 224 -12.65 -7.62 -28.59
N ALA A 225 -12.82 -6.66 -29.50
CA ALA A 225 -12.11 -6.64 -30.78
C ALA A 225 -10.58 -6.65 -30.58
N GLY A 226 -9.90 -7.68 -31.12
CA GLY A 226 -8.46 -7.86 -31.01
C GLY A 226 -7.97 -8.48 -29.68
N LEU A 227 -8.89 -8.77 -28.75
CA LEU A 227 -8.61 -9.55 -27.54
C LEU A 227 -8.97 -11.03 -27.75
N ASP A 228 -10.17 -11.28 -28.29
CA ASP A 228 -10.67 -12.64 -28.47
C ASP A 228 -9.95 -13.39 -29.60
N PRO A 229 -9.84 -14.73 -29.48
CA PRO A 229 -10.30 -15.57 -28.36
C PRO A 229 -9.23 -15.84 -27.29
N ASN A 230 -8.01 -15.34 -27.49
CA ASN A 230 -6.84 -15.81 -26.74
C ASN A 230 -6.59 -15.03 -25.44
N TYR A 231 -7.10 -13.80 -25.32
CA TYR A 231 -6.79 -12.92 -24.20
C TYR A 231 -7.13 -13.52 -22.82
N PRO A 232 -8.29 -14.17 -22.57
CA PRO A 232 -8.57 -14.81 -21.29
C PRO A 232 -7.59 -15.92 -20.91
N ARG A 233 -7.16 -16.74 -21.89
CA ARG A 233 -6.17 -17.80 -21.68
C ARG A 233 -4.80 -17.21 -21.33
N ASP A 234 -4.40 -16.19 -22.06
CA ASP A 234 -3.10 -15.54 -21.88
C ASP A 234 -3.06 -14.74 -20.57
N TRP A 235 -4.18 -14.17 -20.12
CA TRP A 235 -4.33 -13.56 -18.79
C TRP A 235 -4.11 -14.59 -17.69
N ARG A 236 -4.79 -15.74 -17.75
CA ARG A 236 -4.59 -16.85 -16.80
C ARG A 236 -3.15 -17.37 -16.82
N THR A 237 -2.49 -17.34 -17.98
CA THR A 237 -1.07 -17.69 -18.10
C THR A 237 -0.19 -16.67 -17.40
N ALA A 238 -0.41 -15.36 -17.65
CA ALA A 238 0.27 -14.27 -16.97
C ALA A 238 0.07 -14.29 -15.46
N ALA A 239 -1.09 -14.72 -14.97
CA ALA A 239 -1.39 -14.84 -13.54
C ALA A 239 -0.51 -15.86 -12.80
N ASN A 240 0.28 -16.69 -13.49
CA ASN A 240 1.31 -17.52 -12.86
C ASN A 240 2.65 -16.79 -12.71
N ASP A 241 2.83 -15.63 -13.35
CA ASP A 241 4.02 -14.80 -13.27
C ASP A 241 3.98 -13.89 -12.04
N GLN A 242 5.01 -13.97 -11.19
CA GLN A 242 5.14 -13.12 -10.01
C GLN A 242 5.20 -11.63 -10.37
N VAL A 243 5.75 -11.27 -11.53
CA VAL A 243 5.80 -9.88 -11.98
C VAL A 243 4.40 -9.35 -12.31
N PHE A 244 3.54 -10.18 -12.92
CA PHE A 244 2.16 -9.77 -13.20
C PHE A 244 1.32 -9.67 -11.93
N ARG A 245 1.51 -10.60 -10.98
CA ARG A 245 0.87 -10.51 -9.65
C ARG A 245 1.28 -9.24 -8.92
N ALA A 246 2.57 -8.92 -8.91
CA ALA A 246 3.09 -7.68 -8.32
C ALA A 246 2.54 -6.42 -9.04
N ALA A 247 2.36 -6.47 -10.36
CA ALA A 247 1.75 -5.37 -11.11
C ALA A 247 0.28 -5.16 -10.71
N GLN A 248 -0.51 -6.24 -10.56
CA GLN A 248 -1.88 -6.15 -10.06
C GLN A 248 -1.95 -5.55 -8.66
N GLU A 249 -1.08 -6.01 -7.75
CA GLU A 249 -1.00 -5.46 -6.39
C GLU A 249 -0.60 -3.97 -6.39
N SER A 250 0.36 -3.59 -7.24
CA SER A 250 0.82 -2.20 -7.37
C SER A 250 -0.28 -1.28 -7.92
N GLU A 251 -1.05 -1.72 -8.92
CA GLU A 251 -2.14 -0.90 -9.46
C GLU A 251 -3.30 -0.78 -8.47
N ARG A 252 -3.69 -1.88 -7.79
CA ARG A 252 -4.62 -1.82 -6.65
C ARG A 252 -4.14 -0.79 -5.63
N ASP A 253 -2.86 -0.85 -5.28
CA ASP A 253 -2.28 0.00 -4.26
C ASP A 253 -2.27 1.47 -4.67
N ARG A 254 -1.89 1.75 -5.91
CA ARG A 254 -1.81 3.10 -6.47
C ARG A 254 -3.18 3.77 -6.57
N VAL A 255 -4.16 3.05 -7.10
CA VAL A 255 -5.46 3.62 -7.49
C VAL A 255 -6.46 3.63 -6.33
N TYR A 256 -6.47 2.58 -5.50
CA TYR A 256 -7.52 2.36 -4.52
C TYR A 256 -7.01 2.36 -3.07
N PHE A 257 -6.04 1.50 -2.76
CA PHE A 257 -5.67 1.26 -1.35
C PHE A 257 -4.94 2.45 -0.72
N THR A 258 -3.81 2.86 -1.30
CA THR A 258 -2.98 3.95 -0.75
C THR A 258 -3.75 5.25 -0.59
N PRO A 259 -4.50 5.74 -1.60
CA PRO A 259 -5.20 7.01 -1.45
C PRO A 259 -6.38 6.91 -0.46
N SER A 260 -7.11 5.78 -0.39
CA SER A 260 -8.16 5.57 0.61
C SER A 260 -7.62 5.51 2.04
N VAL A 261 -6.51 4.80 2.26
CA VAL A 261 -5.84 4.74 3.58
C VAL A 261 -5.30 6.12 3.97
N ARG A 262 -4.71 6.87 3.04
CA ARG A 262 -4.27 8.25 3.28
C ARG A 262 -5.43 9.14 3.70
N ASP A 263 -6.56 9.09 2.99
CA ASP A 263 -7.72 9.91 3.32
C ASP A 263 -8.33 9.51 4.67
N GLY A 264 -8.36 8.22 5.00
CA GLY A 264 -8.77 7.75 6.32
C GLY A 264 -7.85 8.26 7.44
N LYS A 265 -6.53 8.24 7.24
CA LYS A 265 -5.57 8.84 8.18
C LYS A 265 -5.77 10.34 8.33
N ASN A 266 -6.02 11.06 7.25
CA ASN A 266 -6.31 12.50 7.28
C ASN A 266 -7.60 12.82 8.03
N ASP A 267 -8.59 11.93 7.99
CA ASP A 267 -9.81 12.03 8.79
C ASP A 267 -9.64 11.54 10.23
N GLY A 268 -8.49 10.96 10.58
CA GLY A 268 -8.21 10.43 11.91
C GLY A 268 -9.00 9.16 12.24
N VAL A 269 -9.49 8.43 11.22
CA VAL A 269 -10.14 7.13 11.43
C VAL A 269 -9.12 6.00 11.52
N ARG A 270 -9.43 5.00 12.36
CA ARG A 270 -8.64 3.78 12.55
C ARG A 270 -8.86 2.79 11.40
N ALA A 271 -8.27 1.59 11.52
CA ALA A 271 -8.22 0.59 10.44
C ALA A 271 -9.61 0.25 9.86
N LEU A 272 -10.66 0.14 10.67
CA LEU A 272 -12.02 -0.10 10.17
C LEU A 272 -12.52 1.03 9.27
N GLY A 273 -12.25 2.29 9.63
CA GLY A 273 -12.64 3.44 8.81
C GLY A 273 -11.83 3.54 7.52
N GLN A 274 -10.52 3.26 7.61
CA GLN A 274 -9.66 3.15 6.43
C GLN A 274 -10.14 2.02 5.49
N PHE A 275 -10.57 0.89 6.06
CA PHE A 275 -11.14 -0.22 5.31
C PHE A 275 -12.46 0.18 4.65
N ALA A 276 -13.34 0.89 5.35
CA ALA A 276 -14.60 1.36 4.78
C ALA A 276 -14.38 2.26 3.55
N TYR A 277 -13.34 3.11 3.57
CA TYR A 277 -12.98 3.93 2.41
C TYR A 277 -12.39 3.08 1.28
N TYR A 278 -11.50 2.15 1.62
CA TYR A 278 -10.90 1.26 0.62
C TYR A 278 -11.97 0.41 -0.08
N ASP A 279 -12.86 -0.23 0.67
CA ASP A 279 -13.94 -1.06 0.15
C ASP A 279 -14.95 -0.25 -0.69
N ALA A 280 -15.25 0.99 -0.29
CA ALA A 280 -16.05 1.89 -1.10
C ALA A 280 -15.35 2.31 -2.39
N ALA A 281 -14.03 2.52 -2.36
CA ALA A 281 -13.26 2.88 -3.54
C ALA A 281 -13.15 1.72 -4.54
N VAL A 282 -13.06 0.48 -4.06
CA VAL A 282 -13.09 -0.72 -4.92
C VAL A 282 -14.42 -0.79 -5.67
N MET A 283 -15.55 -0.59 -4.99
CA MET A 283 -16.87 -0.73 -5.60
C MET A 283 -17.29 0.47 -6.46
N HIS A 284 -16.99 1.69 -6.02
CA HIS A 284 -17.51 2.93 -6.64
C HIS A 284 -16.43 3.74 -7.36
N GLY A 285 -15.20 3.23 -7.45
CA GLY A 285 -14.03 4.01 -7.83
C GLY A 285 -13.59 4.99 -6.73
N TYR A 286 -12.33 5.43 -6.79
CA TYR A 286 -11.79 6.37 -5.80
C TYR A 286 -12.56 7.70 -5.76
N GLU A 287 -12.96 8.25 -6.91
CA GLU A 287 -13.75 9.48 -6.95
C GLU A 287 -15.19 9.27 -6.43
N GLY A 288 -15.81 8.12 -6.70
CA GLY A 288 -17.13 7.78 -6.12
C GLY A 288 -17.07 7.69 -4.59
N MET A 289 -16.02 7.08 -4.05
CA MET A 289 -15.75 7.08 -2.61
C MET A 289 -15.62 8.50 -2.05
N ARG A 290 -14.88 9.38 -2.74
CA ARG A 290 -14.74 10.78 -2.32
C ARG A 290 -16.07 11.54 -2.33
N GLN A 291 -16.97 11.25 -3.27
CA GLN A 291 -18.31 11.83 -3.31
C GLN A 291 -19.16 11.35 -2.13
N ILE A 292 -19.13 10.04 -1.80
CA ILE A 292 -19.77 9.48 -0.60
C ILE A 292 -19.24 10.19 0.66
N ARG A 293 -17.92 10.30 0.78
CA ARG A 293 -17.25 11.01 1.88
C ARG A 293 -17.70 12.47 1.97
N SER A 294 -17.83 13.17 0.84
CA SER A 294 -18.29 14.56 0.81
C SER A 294 -19.71 14.72 1.34
N ARG A 295 -20.60 13.76 1.07
CA ARG A 295 -21.96 13.78 1.64
C ARG A 295 -21.96 13.43 3.13
N ALA A 296 -21.12 12.50 3.55
CA ALA A 296 -20.95 12.16 4.97
C ALA A 296 -20.46 13.35 5.81
N LEU A 297 -19.57 14.19 5.27
CA LEU A 297 -19.10 15.44 5.90
C LEU A 297 -20.23 16.43 6.20
N LEU A 298 -21.36 16.37 5.49
CA LEU A 298 -22.53 17.20 5.77
C LEU A 298 -23.31 16.71 7.00
N ARG A 299 -23.10 15.46 7.41
CA ARG A 299 -23.87 14.80 8.49
C ARG A 299 -23.07 14.63 9.78
N ALA A 300 -21.77 14.40 9.69
CA ALA A 300 -20.91 14.16 10.85
C ALA A 300 -19.50 14.73 10.63
N LYS A 301 -18.85 15.15 11.71
CA LYS A 301 -17.43 15.52 11.67
C LYS A 301 -16.57 14.27 11.83
N PRO A 302 -15.47 14.13 11.06
CA PRO A 302 -14.50 13.07 11.29
C PRO A 302 -13.67 13.34 12.57
N PRO A 303 -12.98 12.32 13.12
CA PRO A 303 -12.11 12.47 14.29
C PRO A 303 -11.08 13.60 14.21
N ALA A 304 -10.44 13.79 13.05
CA ALA A 304 -9.48 14.87 12.84
C ALA A 304 -10.09 16.28 12.96
N GLN A 305 -11.42 16.39 12.91
CA GLN A 305 -12.17 17.64 13.12
C GLN A 305 -12.88 17.66 14.49
N GLY A 306 -12.48 16.79 15.42
CA GLY A 306 -13.05 16.66 16.77
C GLY A 306 -14.36 15.89 16.85
N GLY A 307 -14.76 15.18 15.80
CA GLY A 307 -15.96 14.34 15.80
C GLY A 307 -15.76 12.96 16.41
N ASN A 308 -16.86 12.28 16.75
CA ASN A 308 -16.82 10.90 17.22
C ASN A 308 -16.69 9.93 16.03
N GLU A 309 -15.73 9.02 16.08
CA GLU A 309 -15.46 8.07 14.98
C GLU A 309 -16.65 7.17 14.66
N ARG A 310 -17.39 6.69 15.66
CA ARG A 310 -18.58 5.86 15.42
C ARG A 310 -19.66 6.65 14.68
N THR A 311 -19.89 7.89 15.09
CA THR A 311 -20.83 8.79 14.40
C THR A 311 -20.39 9.07 12.97
N TRP A 312 -19.10 9.33 12.77
CA TRP A 312 -18.52 9.53 11.44
C TRP A 312 -18.69 8.31 10.52
N LEU A 313 -18.32 7.12 11.00
CA LEU A 313 -18.42 5.89 10.22
C LEU A 313 -19.87 5.50 9.93
N ASN A 314 -20.81 5.72 10.86
CA ASN A 314 -22.23 5.52 10.54
C ASN A 314 -22.69 6.47 9.43
N ALA A 315 -22.35 7.75 9.49
CA ALA A 315 -22.70 8.70 8.43
C ALA A 315 -22.10 8.33 7.07
N PHE A 316 -20.85 7.86 7.05
CA PHE A 316 -20.20 7.38 5.83
C PHE A 316 -20.88 6.12 5.27
N LEU A 317 -21.12 5.11 6.11
CA LEU A 317 -21.76 3.85 5.69
C LEU A 317 -23.22 4.06 5.27
N ASP A 318 -23.94 4.99 5.89
CA ASP A 318 -25.29 5.39 5.46
C ASP A 318 -25.27 5.96 4.04
N GLU A 319 -24.37 6.92 3.76
CA GLU A 319 -24.23 7.52 2.43
C GLU A 319 -23.72 6.54 1.38
N ARG A 320 -22.94 5.54 1.80
CA ARG A 320 -22.50 4.45 0.94
C ARG A 320 -23.66 3.54 0.56
N VAL A 321 -24.49 3.12 1.52
CA VAL A 321 -25.69 2.31 1.26
C VAL A 321 -26.64 3.03 0.31
N VAL A 322 -26.78 4.36 0.44
CA VAL A 322 -27.54 5.17 -0.52
C VAL A 322 -26.93 5.11 -1.93
N GLU A 323 -25.61 5.19 -2.06
CA GLU A 323 -24.94 5.07 -3.37
C GLU A 323 -25.14 3.68 -3.99
N MET A 324 -24.94 2.62 -3.22
CA MET A 324 -25.11 1.23 -3.67
C MET A 324 -26.51 0.97 -4.23
N ARG A 325 -27.56 1.52 -3.59
CA ARG A 325 -28.95 1.33 -4.02
C ARG A 325 -29.35 2.06 -5.30
N LYS A 326 -28.49 2.92 -5.87
CA LYS A 326 -28.77 3.58 -7.16
C LYS A 326 -28.60 2.64 -8.35
N GLU A 327 -27.83 1.58 -8.19
CA GLU A 327 -27.53 0.61 -9.24
C GLU A 327 -28.14 -0.73 -8.84
N GLU A 328 -29.02 -1.29 -9.66
CA GLU A 328 -29.74 -2.55 -9.35
C GLU A 328 -28.76 -3.71 -9.07
N ALA A 329 -27.66 -3.75 -9.82
CA ALA A 329 -26.55 -4.68 -9.66
C ALA A 329 -25.83 -4.60 -8.30
N HIS A 330 -25.98 -3.49 -7.56
CA HIS A 330 -25.35 -3.24 -6.26
C HIS A 330 -26.37 -3.11 -5.12
N SER A 331 -27.63 -3.53 -5.34
CA SER A 331 -28.71 -3.36 -4.36
C SER A 331 -28.55 -4.18 -3.07
N ASP A 332 -27.79 -5.28 -3.12
CA ASP A 332 -27.39 -6.03 -1.92
C ASP A 332 -26.31 -5.27 -1.14
N THR A 333 -26.65 -4.88 0.09
CA THR A 333 -25.79 -4.08 0.96
C THR A 333 -25.13 -4.89 2.08
N SER A 334 -25.12 -6.23 2.00
CA SER A 334 -24.61 -7.12 3.04
C SER A 334 -23.13 -6.88 3.38
N ARG A 335 -22.28 -6.51 2.40
CA ARG A 335 -20.88 -6.08 2.64
C ARG A 335 -20.77 -4.91 3.62
N VAL A 336 -21.81 -4.08 3.73
CA VAL A 336 -21.93 -3.03 4.73
C VAL A 336 -22.68 -3.55 5.96
N ASP A 337 -23.90 -4.04 5.77
CA ASP A 337 -24.85 -4.29 6.86
C ASP A 337 -24.48 -5.48 7.74
N THR A 338 -23.98 -6.56 7.16
CA THR A 338 -23.62 -7.80 7.87
C THR A 338 -22.11 -8.02 7.99
N ALA A 339 -21.30 -7.00 7.64
CA ALA A 339 -19.86 -7.00 7.83
C ALA A 339 -19.34 -5.71 8.46
N GLN A 340 -19.22 -4.60 7.72
CA GLN A 340 -18.63 -3.36 8.25
C GLN A 340 -19.40 -2.80 9.45
N ARG A 341 -20.74 -2.81 9.42
CA ARG A 341 -21.57 -2.41 10.56
C ARG A 341 -21.42 -3.37 11.74
N VAL A 342 -21.30 -4.68 11.50
CA VAL A 342 -21.02 -5.66 12.57
C VAL A 342 -19.70 -5.34 13.28
N PHE A 343 -18.64 -5.02 12.53
CA PHE A 343 -17.36 -4.63 13.14
C PHE A 343 -17.47 -3.32 13.91
N LEU A 344 -18.19 -2.34 13.35
CA LEU A 344 -18.44 -1.06 13.99
C LEU A 344 -19.24 -1.21 15.29
N ASP A 345 -20.31 -2.00 15.26
CA ASP A 345 -21.20 -2.28 16.38
C ASP A 345 -20.44 -2.94 17.53
N ASN A 346 -19.60 -3.92 17.22
CA ASN A 346 -18.68 -4.56 18.16
C ASN A 346 -17.56 -3.64 18.67
N GLY A 347 -17.45 -2.40 18.17
CA GLY A 347 -16.40 -1.46 18.56
C GLY A 347 -15.01 -1.85 18.08
N ASN A 348 -14.92 -2.72 17.06
CA ASN A 348 -13.66 -3.20 16.50
C ASN A 348 -13.10 -2.22 15.47
N PHE A 349 -12.85 -0.97 15.90
CA PHE A 349 -12.33 0.09 15.03
C PHE A 349 -10.92 -0.19 14.50
N ASP A 350 -10.17 -1.05 15.17
CA ASP A 350 -8.83 -1.47 14.78
C ASP A 350 -8.83 -2.69 13.87
N LEU A 351 -10.02 -3.24 13.53
CA LEU A 351 -10.17 -4.39 12.64
C LEU A 351 -9.34 -5.60 13.10
N ASN A 352 -9.31 -5.84 14.41
CA ASN A 352 -8.58 -6.95 15.03
C ASN A 352 -9.27 -8.29 14.74
N THR A 353 -8.48 -9.31 14.40
CA THR A 353 -8.97 -10.67 14.31
C THR A 353 -9.15 -11.27 15.71
N PRO A 354 -10.06 -12.24 15.89
CA PRO A 354 -10.89 -12.86 14.88
C PRO A 354 -12.03 -11.96 14.37
N LEU A 355 -12.28 -11.99 13.07
CA LEU A 355 -13.44 -11.35 12.44
C LEU A 355 -14.46 -12.41 12.04
N VAL A 356 -15.73 -12.16 12.31
CA VAL A 356 -16.86 -12.98 11.87
C VAL A 356 -17.88 -12.07 11.24
N PHE A 357 -18.32 -12.39 10.03
CA PHE A 357 -19.22 -11.57 9.22
C PHE A 357 -19.95 -12.42 8.18
N ALA A 358 -20.92 -11.82 7.50
CA ALA A 358 -21.59 -12.44 6.37
C ALA A 358 -21.71 -11.48 5.18
N VAL A 359 -21.65 -12.03 3.97
CA VAL A 359 -21.93 -11.32 2.71
C VAL A 359 -22.73 -12.28 1.82
N TYR A 360 -23.80 -11.79 1.18
CA TYR A 360 -24.75 -12.60 0.39
C TYR A 360 -25.36 -13.81 1.12
N GLY A 361 -25.37 -13.79 2.46
CA GLY A 361 -25.84 -14.89 3.30
C GLY A 361 -24.77 -15.92 3.68
N ASP A 362 -23.60 -15.90 3.03
CA ASP A 362 -22.47 -16.76 3.35
C ASP A 362 -21.71 -16.24 4.57
N GLN A 363 -21.34 -17.13 5.50
CA GLN A 363 -20.59 -16.78 6.70
C GLN A 363 -19.08 -16.95 6.51
N PHE A 364 -18.33 -15.96 6.96
CA PHE A 364 -16.87 -15.93 6.87
C PHE A 364 -16.22 -15.72 8.24
N ARG A 365 -15.01 -16.27 8.40
CA ARG A 365 -14.17 -16.07 9.59
C ARG A 365 -12.72 -15.85 9.20
N ILE A 366 -12.12 -14.77 9.69
CA ILE A 366 -10.68 -14.48 9.55
C ILE A 366 -10.04 -14.63 10.94
N GLY A 367 -8.95 -15.40 11.00
CA GLY A 367 -8.28 -15.87 12.23
C GLY A 367 -7.38 -14.84 12.91
#